data_AF-A0A7C2X2U4-F1
#
_entry.id   AF-A0A7C2X2U4-F1
#
_cell.length_a   1.000
_cell.length_b   1.000
_cell.length_c   1.000
_cell.angle_alpha   90.00
_cell.angle_beta   90.00
_cell.angle_gamma   90.00
#
_symmetry.space_group_name_H-M   'P 1'
#
loop_
_entity.id
_entity.type
_entity.pdbx_description
1 polymer ?
#
loop_
_entity_poly.entity_id
_entity_poly.type
_entity_poly.pdbx_seq_one_letter_code
_entity_poly.pdbx_strand_id
1 'polypeptide(L)'
;MSPLTKEDLQTIQELIKTEVEILFKPILDSLKDIYRALNELRARTEENTKAIAELRLAIAELKSRTEENTKAIAELRARTEENTKAIAELRSAIIELRAVTEENTKAIIELRSRTEENIKAIAELRIRTEENTKAIAELRETVAEMRKILLSHDIMLKRLGKAVGGLGRSLGSLLEDSVRRGLKNWLITNGYVVNQLEPKIIDNIEFDLYIDAIKGNRRLKVIGEIKQTITPKKVENFALKLEKLSMKDFEALMVFKRIKKKNSVIEKAKIKKIYLLYHLGDDVFVSYKLGDLF
;
A
#
# COMPACT_ATOMS: atom_id res chain seq x y z
N MET A 1 -109.72 132.77 -62.13
CA MET A 1 -108.74 132.21 -61.18
C MET A 1 -107.88 133.35 -60.71
N SER A 2 -107.96 133.70 -59.43
CA SER A 2 -107.03 134.67 -58.84
C SER A 2 -105.60 134.15 -59.04
N PRO A 3 -104.62 135.00 -59.42
CA PRO A 3 -103.24 134.56 -59.48
C PRO A 3 -102.83 134.05 -58.10
N LEU A 4 -102.18 132.90 -58.03
CA LEU A 4 -101.56 132.42 -56.80
C LEU A 4 -100.67 133.54 -56.27
N THR A 5 -100.98 133.99 -55.05
CA THR A 5 -100.18 135.01 -54.38
C THR A 5 -98.82 134.41 -54.02
N LYS A 6 -97.84 135.26 -53.74
CA LYS A 6 -96.52 134.80 -53.27
C LYS A 6 -96.64 133.95 -51.99
N GLU A 7 -97.67 134.22 -51.20
CA GLU A 7 -98.07 133.48 -50.01
C GLU A 7 -98.60 132.08 -50.36
N ASP A 8 -99.50 131.96 -51.34
CA ASP A 8 -100.02 130.66 -51.79
C ASP A 8 -98.91 129.74 -52.35
N LEU A 9 -97.95 130.31 -53.09
CA LEU A 9 -96.79 129.57 -53.58
C LEU A 9 -95.85 129.13 -52.45
N GLN A 10 -95.70 129.95 -51.40
CA GLN A 10 -94.95 129.55 -50.20
C GLN A 10 -95.65 128.40 -49.46
N THR A 11 -96.96 128.45 -49.30
CA THR A 11 -97.73 127.37 -48.65
C THR A 11 -97.64 126.06 -49.42
N ILE A 12 -97.76 126.09 -50.75
CA ILE A 12 -97.60 124.89 -51.60
C ILE A 12 -96.17 124.34 -51.51
N GLN A 13 -95.17 125.22 -51.50
CA GLN A 13 -93.77 124.81 -51.36
C GLN A 13 -93.50 124.16 -49.99
N GLU A 14 -94.10 124.68 -48.91
CA GLU A 14 -94.03 124.08 -47.59
C GLU A 14 -94.78 122.75 -47.50
N LEU A 15 -95.96 122.63 -48.11
CA LEU A 15 -96.72 121.37 -48.18
C LEU A 15 -95.93 120.30 -48.92
N ILE A 16 -95.38 120.61 -50.10
CA ILE A 16 -94.53 119.67 -50.87
C ILE A 16 -93.30 119.27 -50.05
N LYS A 17 -92.63 120.23 -49.41
CA LYS A 17 -91.46 119.94 -48.56
C LYS A 17 -91.83 119.01 -47.40
N THR A 18 -92.98 119.26 -46.78
CA THR A 18 -93.49 118.45 -45.65
C THR A 18 -93.88 117.04 -46.11
N GLU A 19 -94.59 116.91 -47.24
CA GLU A 19 -94.97 115.61 -47.81
C GLU A 19 -93.74 114.79 -48.22
N VAL A 20 -92.74 115.44 -48.83
CA VAL A 20 -91.45 114.83 -49.16
C VAL A 20 -90.70 114.41 -47.89
N GLU A 21 -90.67 115.24 -46.85
CA GLU A 21 -90.06 114.87 -45.56
C GLU A 21 -90.78 113.67 -44.91
N ILE A 22 -92.12 113.63 -44.93
CA ILE A 22 -92.91 112.53 -44.35
C ILE A 22 -92.64 111.21 -45.08
N LEU A 23 -92.59 111.24 -46.42
CA LEU A 23 -92.41 110.02 -47.22
C LEU A 23 -90.95 109.55 -47.31
N PHE A 24 -89.99 110.48 -47.47
CA PHE A 24 -88.59 110.12 -47.70
C PHE A 24 -87.79 109.92 -46.41
N LYS A 25 -88.12 110.60 -45.31
CA LYS A 25 -87.35 110.48 -44.05
C LYS A 25 -87.34 109.04 -43.50
N PRO A 26 -88.47 108.30 -43.43
CA PRO A 26 -88.46 106.91 -42.98
C PRO A 26 -87.65 105.97 -43.89
N ILE A 27 -87.66 106.22 -45.20
CA ILE A 27 -86.87 105.46 -46.18
C ILE A 27 -85.38 105.73 -45.97
N LEU A 28 -85.00 107.01 -45.80
CA LEU A 28 -83.61 107.41 -45.56
C LEU A 28 -83.09 106.81 -44.24
N ASP A 29 -83.89 106.83 -43.19
CA ASP A 29 -83.52 106.25 -41.89
C ASP A 29 -83.44 104.72 -41.96
N SER A 30 -84.37 104.06 -42.65
CA SER A 30 -84.28 102.60 -42.93
C SER A 30 -83.02 102.23 -43.72
N LEU A 31 -82.63 103.04 -44.72
CA LEU A 31 -81.40 102.83 -45.48
C LEU A 31 -80.15 102.97 -44.60
N LYS A 32 -80.14 103.95 -43.67
CA LYS A 32 -79.05 104.09 -42.69
C LYS A 32 -78.97 102.87 -41.76
N ASP A 33 -80.11 102.36 -41.30
CA ASP A 33 -80.17 101.18 -40.44
C ASP A 33 -79.70 99.91 -41.17
N ILE A 34 -80.12 99.72 -42.42
CA ILE A 34 -79.60 98.63 -43.28
C ILE A 34 -78.09 98.76 -43.47
N TYR A 35 -77.59 99.97 -43.75
CA TYR A 35 -76.16 100.21 -43.91
C TYR A 35 -75.38 99.91 -42.62
N ARG A 36 -75.92 100.27 -41.45
CA ARG A 36 -75.34 99.90 -40.15
C ARG A 36 -75.33 98.39 -39.96
N ALA A 37 -76.45 97.70 -40.18
CA ALA A 37 -76.56 96.25 -40.06
C ALA A 37 -75.61 95.51 -41.02
N LEU A 38 -75.43 96.01 -42.24
CA LEU A 38 -74.48 95.46 -43.21
C LEU A 38 -73.03 95.59 -42.72
N ASN A 39 -72.66 96.73 -42.15
CA ASN A 39 -71.32 96.93 -41.57
C ASN A 39 -71.08 96.03 -40.36
N GLU A 40 -72.08 95.83 -39.49
CA GLU A 40 -72.00 94.89 -38.36
C GLU A 40 -71.86 93.44 -38.84
N LEU A 41 -72.62 93.03 -39.86
CA LEU A 41 -72.50 91.71 -40.46
C LEU A 41 -71.11 91.50 -41.08
N ARG A 42 -70.57 92.52 -41.75
CA ARG A 42 -69.21 92.48 -42.31
C ARG A 42 -68.15 92.32 -41.23
N ALA A 43 -68.25 93.10 -40.14
CA ALA A 43 -67.33 93.00 -39.01
C ALA A 43 -67.36 91.59 -38.38
N ARG A 44 -68.57 91.03 -38.14
CA ARG A 44 -68.73 89.65 -37.65
C ARG A 44 -68.16 88.62 -38.62
N THR A 45 -68.29 88.84 -39.93
CA THR A 45 -67.74 87.94 -40.96
C THR A 45 -66.21 87.96 -40.94
N GLU A 46 -65.59 89.14 -40.76
CA GLU A 46 -64.14 89.28 -40.61
C GLU A 46 -63.64 88.60 -39.32
N GLU A 47 -64.34 88.78 -38.20
CA GLU A 47 -64.03 88.08 -36.93
C GLU A 47 -64.13 86.55 -37.08
N ASN A 48 -65.21 86.04 -37.66
CA ASN A 48 -65.37 84.62 -37.92
C ASN A 48 -64.27 84.07 -38.84
N THR A 49 -63.85 84.86 -39.84
CA THR A 49 -62.75 84.47 -40.74
C THR A 49 -61.43 84.34 -39.98
N LYS A 50 -61.14 85.27 -39.06
CA LYS A 50 -59.97 85.19 -38.18
C LYS A 50 -60.04 83.97 -37.25
N ALA A 51 -61.17 83.75 -36.60
CA ALA A 51 -61.37 82.59 -35.72
C ALA A 51 -61.22 81.26 -36.47
N ILE A 52 -61.73 81.16 -37.71
CA ILE A 52 -61.53 79.97 -38.56
C ILE A 52 -60.06 79.77 -38.90
N ALA A 53 -59.31 80.84 -39.19
CA ALA A 53 -57.88 80.73 -39.47
C ALA A 53 -57.09 80.23 -38.25
N GLU A 54 -57.40 80.75 -37.05
CA GLU A 54 -56.81 80.29 -35.79
C GLU A 54 -57.13 78.82 -35.50
N LEU A 55 -58.38 78.41 -35.67
CA LEU A 55 -58.80 77.01 -35.52
C LEU A 55 -58.06 76.08 -36.49
N ARG A 56 -57.84 76.50 -37.74
CA ARG A 56 -57.06 75.72 -38.72
C ARG A 56 -55.61 75.53 -38.28
N LEU A 57 -54.98 76.57 -37.73
CA LEU A 57 -53.63 76.47 -37.18
C LEU A 57 -53.57 75.52 -35.99
N ALA A 58 -54.53 75.64 -35.05
CA ALA A 58 -54.61 74.74 -33.89
C ALA A 58 -54.82 73.27 -34.30
N ILE A 59 -55.67 73.01 -35.31
CA ILE A 59 -55.87 71.67 -35.87
C ILE A 59 -54.59 71.12 -36.49
N ALA A 60 -53.83 71.95 -37.22
CA ALA A 60 -52.56 71.54 -37.82
C ALA A 60 -51.52 71.17 -36.74
N GLU A 61 -51.43 71.96 -35.66
CA GLU A 61 -50.54 71.65 -34.52
C GLU A 61 -50.95 70.34 -33.82
N LEU A 62 -52.24 70.16 -33.55
CA LEU A 62 -52.75 68.92 -32.97
C LEU A 62 -52.47 67.69 -33.86
N LYS A 63 -52.57 67.84 -35.18
CA LYS A 63 -52.24 66.78 -36.13
C LYS A 63 -50.74 66.42 -36.04
N SER A 64 -49.86 67.42 -36.03
CA SER A 64 -48.41 67.21 -35.88
C SER A 64 -48.08 66.47 -34.57
N ARG A 65 -48.65 66.91 -33.44
CA ARG A 65 -48.49 66.24 -32.14
C ARG A 65 -49.01 64.81 -32.15
N THR A 66 -50.12 64.56 -32.84
CA THR A 66 -50.69 63.22 -32.97
C THR A 66 -49.75 62.29 -33.76
N GLU A 67 -49.14 62.78 -34.83
CA GLU A 67 -48.15 62.03 -35.61
C GLU A 67 -46.88 61.74 -34.80
N GLU A 68 -46.37 62.70 -34.04
CA GLU A 68 -45.23 62.51 -33.13
C GLU A 68 -45.54 61.48 -32.03
N ASN A 69 -46.68 61.60 -31.38
CA ASN A 69 -47.12 60.62 -30.37
C ASN A 69 -47.29 59.21 -30.96
N THR A 70 -47.77 59.11 -32.20
CA THR A 70 -47.91 57.83 -32.90
C THR A 70 -46.55 57.17 -33.13
N LYS A 71 -45.54 57.96 -33.54
CA LYS A 71 -44.16 57.47 -33.69
C LYS A 71 -43.56 57.03 -32.35
N ALA A 72 -43.71 57.84 -31.31
CA ALA A 72 -43.22 57.51 -29.97
C ALA A 72 -43.86 56.22 -29.41
N ILE A 73 -45.17 56.02 -29.64
CA ILE A 73 -45.86 54.78 -29.25
C ILE A 73 -45.30 53.57 -30.03
N ALA A 74 -45.01 53.72 -31.32
CA ALA A 74 -44.42 52.64 -32.12
C ALA A 74 -43.02 52.24 -31.61
N GLU A 75 -42.18 53.22 -31.29
CA GLU A 75 -40.84 52.99 -30.72
C GLU A 75 -40.93 52.32 -29.34
N LEU A 76 -41.83 52.79 -28.47
CA LEU A 76 -42.05 52.17 -27.17
C LEU A 76 -42.51 50.71 -27.30
N ARG A 77 -43.42 50.41 -28.24
CA ARG A 77 -43.87 49.03 -28.52
C ARG A 77 -42.71 48.15 -28.99
N ALA A 78 -41.87 48.63 -29.90
CA ALA A 78 -40.70 47.89 -30.36
C ALA A 78 -39.75 47.56 -29.20
N ARG A 79 -39.47 48.54 -28.34
CA ARG A 79 -38.62 48.35 -27.15
C ARG A 79 -39.23 47.41 -26.13
N THR A 80 -40.55 47.44 -25.94
CA THR A 80 -41.25 46.49 -25.07
C THR A 80 -41.14 45.06 -25.61
N GLU A 81 -41.25 44.87 -26.92
CA GLU A 81 -41.09 43.55 -27.55
C GLU A 81 -39.66 43.00 -27.37
N GLU A 82 -38.63 43.84 -27.60
CA GLU A 82 -37.23 43.47 -27.37
C GLU A 82 -36.97 43.09 -25.91
N ASN A 83 -37.47 43.89 -24.96
CA ASN A 83 -37.35 43.58 -23.54
C ASN A 83 -38.06 42.26 -23.18
N THR A 84 -39.22 41.99 -23.81
CA THR A 84 -39.96 40.74 -23.57
C THR A 84 -39.17 39.52 -24.05
N LYS A 85 -38.53 39.61 -25.22
CA LYS A 85 -37.62 38.57 -25.73
C LYS A 85 -36.42 38.36 -24.83
N ALA A 86 -35.75 39.43 -24.40
CA ALA A 86 -34.61 39.35 -23.49
C ALA A 86 -35.00 38.71 -22.14
N ILE A 87 -36.18 39.03 -21.61
CA ILE A 87 -36.70 38.39 -20.38
C ILE A 87 -36.94 36.89 -20.60
N ALA A 88 -37.45 36.48 -21.76
CA ALA A 88 -37.67 35.06 -22.08
C ALA A 88 -36.34 34.29 -22.16
N GLU A 89 -35.32 34.87 -22.80
CA GLU A 89 -33.97 34.30 -22.88
C GLU A 89 -33.32 34.16 -21.50
N LEU A 90 -33.40 35.21 -20.67
CA LEU A 90 -32.90 35.17 -19.30
C LEU A 90 -33.60 34.10 -18.45
N ARG A 91 -34.91 33.91 -18.62
CA ARG A 91 -35.65 32.83 -17.95
C ARG A 91 -35.15 31.45 -18.38
N SER A 92 -34.88 31.25 -19.67
CA SER A 92 -34.31 29.98 -20.17
C SER A 92 -32.94 29.72 -19.55
N ALA A 93 -32.05 30.70 -19.56
CA ALA A 93 -30.72 30.58 -18.97
C ALA A 93 -30.76 30.28 -17.46
N ILE A 94 -31.72 30.87 -16.72
CA ILE A 94 -31.92 30.57 -15.30
C ILE A 94 -32.36 29.11 -15.09
N ILE A 95 -33.21 28.56 -15.96
CA ILE A 95 -33.65 27.16 -15.86
C ILE A 95 -32.47 26.22 -16.09
N GLU A 96 -31.64 26.49 -17.10
CA GLU A 96 -30.44 25.69 -17.39
C GLU A 96 -29.43 25.75 -16.23
N LEU A 97 -29.16 26.94 -15.69
CA LEU A 97 -28.27 27.10 -14.53
C LEU A 97 -28.80 26.35 -13.30
N ARG A 98 -30.12 26.32 -13.08
CA ARG A 98 -30.72 25.54 -11.99
C ARG A 98 -30.50 24.04 -12.18
N ALA A 99 -30.67 23.53 -13.40
CA ALA A 99 -30.43 22.12 -13.69
C ALA A 99 -28.97 21.71 -13.43
N VAL A 100 -28.01 22.52 -13.91
CA VAL A 100 -26.57 22.30 -13.66
C VAL A 100 -26.25 22.38 -12.16
N THR A 101 -26.87 23.32 -11.43
CA THR A 101 -26.67 23.44 -9.98
C THR A 101 -27.19 22.23 -9.22
N GLU A 102 -28.32 21.66 -9.64
CA GLU A 102 -28.88 20.44 -9.04
C GLU A 102 -27.99 19.22 -9.31
N GLU A 103 -27.49 19.07 -10.54
CA GLU A 103 -26.55 18.01 -10.90
C GLU A 103 -25.25 18.11 -10.09
N ASN A 104 -24.66 19.30 -10.01
CA ASN A 104 -23.46 19.53 -9.20
C ASN A 104 -23.70 19.21 -7.72
N THR A 105 -24.89 19.54 -7.20
CA THR A 105 -25.27 19.22 -5.81
C THR A 105 -25.33 17.71 -5.59
N LYS A 106 -25.93 16.96 -6.52
CA LYS A 106 -25.96 15.48 -6.50
C LYS A 106 -24.56 14.89 -6.54
N ALA A 107 -23.70 15.38 -7.43
CA ALA A 107 -22.31 14.94 -7.52
C ALA A 107 -21.51 15.21 -6.22
N ILE A 108 -21.71 16.37 -5.58
CA ILE A 108 -21.08 16.70 -4.30
C ILE A 108 -21.53 15.73 -3.19
N ILE A 109 -22.81 15.37 -3.14
CA ILE A 109 -23.33 14.40 -2.16
C ILE A 109 -22.69 13.03 -2.36
N GLU A 110 -22.58 12.56 -3.60
CA GLU A 110 -21.93 11.28 -3.91
C GLU A 110 -20.45 11.28 -3.52
N LEU A 111 -19.72 12.35 -3.87
CA LEU A 111 -18.31 12.51 -3.48
C LEU A 111 -18.12 12.52 -1.97
N ARG A 112 -19.03 13.15 -1.22
CA ARG A 112 -19.01 13.10 0.25
C ARG A 112 -19.22 11.68 0.77
N SER A 113 -20.20 10.95 0.24
CA SER A 113 -20.44 9.54 0.63
C SER A 113 -19.19 8.68 0.40
N ARG A 114 -18.58 8.78 -0.79
CA ARG A 114 -17.34 8.04 -1.12
C ARG A 114 -16.17 8.44 -0.22
N THR A 115 -16.10 9.71 0.18
CA THR A 115 -15.08 10.20 1.11
C THR A 115 -15.27 9.58 2.50
N GLU A 116 -16.50 9.51 3.00
CA GLU A 116 -16.81 8.87 4.28
C GLU A 116 -16.50 7.36 4.27
N GLU A 117 -16.81 6.65 3.18
CA GLU A 117 -16.45 5.24 3.01
C GLU A 117 -14.93 5.04 3.02
N ASN A 118 -14.19 5.88 2.31
CA ASN A 118 -12.72 5.83 2.30
C ASN A 118 -12.13 6.09 3.69
N ILE A 119 -12.69 7.04 4.46
CA ILE A 119 -12.25 7.30 5.84
C ILE A 119 -12.43 6.05 6.72
N LYS A 120 -13.57 5.36 6.61
CA LYS A 120 -13.82 4.11 7.33
C LYS A 120 -12.84 3.02 6.94
N ALA A 121 -12.61 2.81 5.64
CA ALA A 121 -11.67 1.81 5.14
C ALA A 121 -10.23 2.09 5.61
N ILE A 122 -9.80 3.36 5.64
CA ILE A 122 -8.48 3.76 6.16
C ILE A 122 -8.38 3.45 7.67
N ALA A 123 -9.43 3.72 8.44
CA ALA A 123 -9.45 3.41 9.87
C ALA A 123 -9.31 1.91 10.14
N GLU A 124 -10.03 1.07 9.39
CA GLU A 124 -9.94 -0.40 9.47
C GLU A 124 -8.54 -0.91 9.10
N LEU A 125 -7.95 -0.40 8.01
CA LEU A 125 -6.59 -0.74 7.61
C LEU A 125 -5.56 -0.36 8.69
N ARG A 126 -5.77 0.77 9.38
CA ARG A 126 -4.89 1.22 10.46
C ARG A 126 -4.96 0.27 11.65
N ILE A 127 -6.16 -0.18 12.04
CA ILE A 127 -6.34 -1.19 13.10
C ILE A 127 -5.62 -2.49 12.73
N ARG A 128 -5.85 -3.02 11.53
CA ARG A 128 -5.20 -4.26 11.08
C ARG A 128 -3.68 -4.15 11.00
N THR A 129 -3.17 -2.97 10.65
CA THR A 129 -1.72 -2.69 10.64
C THR A 129 -1.13 -2.73 12.04
N GLU A 130 -1.83 -2.17 13.03
CA GLU A 130 -1.44 -2.22 14.44
C GLU A 130 -1.44 -3.66 14.98
N GLU A 131 -2.48 -4.45 14.67
CA GLU A 131 -2.57 -5.86 15.04
C GLU A 131 -1.42 -6.69 14.44
N ASN A 132 -1.14 -6.52 13.14
CA ASN A 132 -0.02 -7.19 12.49
C ASN A 132 1.33 -6.78 13.11
N THR A 133 1.48 -5.51 13.50
CA THR A 133 2.71 -5.02 14.14
C THR A 133 2.93 -5.70 15.49
N LYS A 134 1.87 -5.86 16.30
CA LYS A 134 1.92 -6.61 17.56
C LYS A 134 2.26 -8.08 17.35
N ALA A 135 1.59 -8.75 16.41
CA ALA A 135 1.86 -10.15 16.08
C ALA A 135 3.32 -10.38 15.63
N ILE A 136 3.89 -9.46 14.85
CA ILE A 136 5.30 -9.52 14.44
C ILE A 136 6.23 -9.37 15.66
N ALA A 137 5.90 -8.50 16.61
CA ALA A 137 6.69 -8.34 17.84
C ALA A 137 6.69 -9.63 18.68
N GLU A 138 5.52 -10.24 18.89
CA GLU A 138 5.37 -11.52 19.62
C GLU A 138 6.14 -12.66 18.95
N LEU A 139 6.09 -12.75 17.61
CA LEU A 139 6.87 -13.73 16.85
C LEU A 139 8.37 -13.51 17.00
N ARG A 140 8.84 -12.25 17.01
CA ARG A 140 10.25 -11.93 17.24
C ARG A 140 10.72 -12.37 18.62
N GLU A 141 9.91 -12.15 19.66
CA GLU A 141 10.23 -12.63 21.00
C GLU A 141 10.30 -14.16 21.07
N THR A 142 9.32 -14.84 20.47
CA THR A 142 9.29 -16.30 20.37
C THR A 142 10.54 -16.84 19.68
N VAL A 143 10.93 -16.25 18.54
CA VAL A 143 12.16 -16.62 17.82
C VAL A 143 13.41 -16.36 18.66
N ALA A 144 13.46 -15.27 19.42
CA ALA A 144 14.58 -14.98 20.32
C ALA A 144 14.70 -16.03 21.42
N GLU A 145 13.58 -16.48 22.00
CA GLU A 145 13.57 -17.51 23.04
C GLU A 145 13.98 -18.88 22.47
N MET A 146 13.48 -19.25 21.29
CA MET A 146 13.91 -20.48 20.60
C MET A 146 15.42 -20.48 20.33
N ARG A 147 16.02 -19.34 19.99
CA ARG A 147 17.49 -19.22 19.81
C ARG A 147 18.24 -19.49 21.11
N LYS A 148 17.76 -19.02 22.27
CA LYS A 148 18.37 -19.30 23.57
C LYS A 148 18.30 -20.79 23.90
N ILE A 149 17.16 -21.43 23.66
CA ILE A 149 16.98 -22.88 23.84
C ILE A 149 17.96 -23.65 22.96
N LEU A 150 18.10 -23.27 21.68
CA LEU A 150 19.02 -23.91 20.75
C LEU A 150 20.48 -23.83 21.23
N LEU A 151 20.91 -22.67 21.73
CA LEU A 151 22.25 -22.50 22.31
C LEU A 151 22.46 -23.38 23.55
N SER A 152 21.45 -23.48 24.43
CA SER A 152 21.50 -24.37 25.59
C SER A 152 21.61 -25.84 25.19
N HIS A 153 20.85 -26.26 24.18
CA HIS A 153 20.93 -27.61 23.61
C HIS A 153 22.31 -27.90 23.02
N ASP A 154 22.91 -26.97 22.28
CA ASP A 154 24.28 -27.14 21.73
C ASP A 154 25.32 -27.37 22.84
N ILE A 155 25.23 -26.60 23.93
CA ILE A 155 26.09 -26.78 25.11
C ILE A 155 25.88 -28.16 25.74
N MET A 156 24.62 -28.58 25.91
CA MET A 156 24.31 -29.90 26.47
C MET A 156 24.83 -31.04 25.58
N LEU A 157 24.67 -30.96 24.27
CA LEU A 157 25.18 -31.95 23.32
C LEU A 157 26.71 -32.04 23.38
N LYS A 158 27.42 -30.91 23.46
CA LYS A 158 28.88 -30.89 23.65
C LYS A 158 29.31 -31.56 24.95
N ARG A 159 28.57 -31.33 26.05
CA ARG A 159 28.84 -31.98 27.34
C ARG A 159 28.60 -33.49 27.28
N LEU A 160 27.49 -33.91 26.68
CA LEU A 160 27.17 -35.32 26.47
C LEU A 160 28.26 -36.01 25.62
N GLY A 161 28.69 -35.38 24.53
CA GLY A 161 29.78 -35.88 23.70
C GLY A 161 31.08 -36.10 24.48
N LYS A 162 31.45 -35.15 25.36
CA LYS A 162 32.62 -35.30 26.25
C LYS A 162 32.43 -36.44 27.25
N ALA A 163 31.26 -36.56 27.88
CA ALA A 163 30.96 -37.62 28.84
C ALA A 163 31.01 -39.01 28.20
N VAL A 164 30.35 -39.19 27.05
CA VAL A 164 30.38 -40.44 26.27
C VAL A 164 31.80 -40.78 25.82
N GLY A 165 32.57 -39.79 25.35
CA GLY A 165 33.98 -39.97 25.01
C GLY A 165 34.84 -40.39 26.22
N GLY A 166 34.54 -39.85 27.41
CA GLY A 166 35.15 -40.26 28.68
C GLY A 166 34.85 -41.71 29.04
N LEU A 167 33.57 -42.11 28.99
CA LEU A 167 33.15 -43.50 29.21
C LEU A 167 33.83 -44.47 28.24
N GLY A 168 33.95 -44.11 26.97
CA GLY A 168 34.66 -44.90 25.97
C GLY A 168 36.12 -45.17 26.36
N ARG A 169 36.82 -44.17 26.92
CA ARG A 169 38.19 -44.34 27.42
C ARG A 169 38.25 -45.23 28.67
N SER A 170 37.37 -45.02 29.64
CA SER A 170 37.30 -45.85 30.86
C SER A 170 36.98 -47.31 30.56
N LEU A 171 36.08 -47.58 29.60
CA LEU A 171 35.82 -48.95 29.14
C LEU A 171 37.04 -49.57 28.44
N GLY A 172 37.81 -48.75 27.71
CA GLY A 172 39.09 -49.16 27.13
C GLY A 172 40.09 -49.60 28.20
N SER A 173 40.33 -48.76 29.21
CA SER A 173 41.28 -49.08 30.29
C SER A 173 40.88 -50.30 31.10
N LEU A 174 39.59 -50.43 31.45
CA LEU A 174 39.08 -51.61 32.16
C LEU A 174 39.26 -52.91 31.37
N LEU A 175 39.07 -52.85 30.05
CA LEU A 175 39.34 -54.00 29.18
C LEU A 175 40.83 -54.36 29.21
N GLU A 176 41.69 -53.36 29.07
CA GLU A 176 43.13 -53.58 29.08
C GLU A 176 43.62 -54.20 30.39
N ASP A 177 43.15 -53.68 31.52
CA ASP A 177 43.47 -54.21 32.85
C ASP A 177 42.95 -55.64 33.04
N SER A 178 41.72 -55.93 32.58
CA SER A 178 41.16 -57.28 32.63
C SER A 178 41.97 -58.26 31.79
N VAL A 179 42.37 -57.87 30.59
CA VAL A 179 43.20 -58.70 29.70
C VAL A 179 44.58 -58.93 30.31
N ARG A 180 45.22 -57.89 30.86
CA ARG A 180 46.54 -58.01 31.51
C ARG A 180 46.51 -58.97 32.70
N ARG A 181 45.51 -58.85 33.58
CA ARG A 181 45.31 -59.78 34.70
C ARG A 181 45.09 -61.22 34.22
N GLY A 182 44.18 -61.41 33.27
CA GLY A 182 43.89 -62.72 32.71
C GLY A 182 45.13 -63.37 32.10
N LEU A 183 45.89 -62.61 31.30
CA LEU A 183 47.12 -63.10 30.69
C LEU A 183 48.17 -63.49 31.72
N LYS A 184 48.33 -62.69 32.78
CA LYS A 184 49.29 -62.99 33.86
C LYS A 184 48.95 -64.33 34.52
N ASN A 185 47.69 -64.54 34.88
CA ASN A 185 47.22 -65.79 35.49
C ASN A 185 47.42 -66.96 34.53
N TRP A 186 46.97 -66.82 33.28
CA TRP A 186 47.09 -67.85 32.26
C TRP A 186 48.56 -68.26 32.04
N LEU A 187 49.49 -67.30 31.98
CA LEU A 187 50.92 -67.59 31.86
C LEU A 187 51.47 -68.40 33.04
N ILE A 188 51.16 -67.98 34.26
CA ILE A 188 51.60 -68.66 35.49
C ILE A 188 51.06 -70.09 35.54
N THR A 189 49.76 -70.29 35.28
CA THR A 189 49.14 -71.62 35.24
C THR A 189 49.79 -72.53 34.18
N ASN A 190 50.27 -71.95 33.09
CA ASN A 190 50.97 -72.69 32.03
C ASN A 190 52.49 -72.84 32.27
N GLY A 191 52.96 -72.57 33.49
CA GLY A 191 54.33 -72.85 33.93
C GLY A 191 55.36 -71.76 33.57
N TYR A 192 54.91 -70.55 33.23
CA TYR A 192 55.79 -69.40 33.03
C TYR A 192 56.06 -68.66 34.34
N VAL A 193 57.32 -68.28 34.55
CA VAL A 193 57.71 -67.24 35.51
C VAL A 193 57.61 -65.90 34.80
N VAL A 194 56.61 -65.08 35.17
CA VAL A 194 56.37 -63.77 34.54
C VAL A 194 57.16 -62.69 35.27
N ASN A 195 58.20 -62.16 34.62
CA ASN A 195 59.05 -61.09 35.14
C ASN A 195 58.39 -59.71 34.98
N GLN A 196 57.77 -59.47 33.82
CA GLN A 196 57.13 -58.19 33.49
C GLN A 196 55.86 -58.44 32.67
N LEU A 197 54.75 -57.80 33.05
CA LEU A 197 53.51 -57.76 32.25
C LEU A 197 52.77 -56.44 32.51
N GLU A 198 53.05 -55.44 31.69
CA GLU A 198 52.53 -54.08 31.86
C GLU A 198 52.62 -53.29 30.55
N PRO A 199 51.96 -52.13 30.43
CA PRO A 199 52.21 -51.21 29.33
C PRO A 199 53.68 -50.78 29.27
N LYS A 200 54.22 -50.60 28.07
CA LYS A 200 55.61 -50.15 27.91
C LYS A 200 55.76 -49.17 26.74
N ILE A 201 56.55 -48.13 26.96
CA ILE A 201 56.98 -47.22 25.90
C ILE A 201 58.36 -47.68 25.43
N ILE A 202 58.49 -47.94 24.13
CA ILE A 202 59.73 -48.35 23.48
C ILE A 202 59.90 -47.47 22.24
N ASP A 203 61.05 -46.81 22.09
CA ASP A 203 61.33 -45.89 20.98
C ASP A 203 60.24 -44.82 20.78
N ASN A 204 59.74 -44.24 21.88
CA ASN A 204 58.61 -43.29 21.91
C ASN A 204 57.27 -43.83 21.37
N ILE A 205 57.12 -45.16 21.28
CA ILE A 205 55.87 -45.83 20.89
C ILE A 205 55.31 -46.58 22.10
N GLU A 206 54.06 -46.27 22.43
CA GLU A 206 53.33 -46.92 23.51
C GLU A 206 52.66 -48.22 23.04
N PHE A 207 52.83 -49.27 23.84
CA PHE A 207 52.20 -50.56 23.67
C PHE A 207 51.39 -50.95 24.91
N ASP A 208 50.16 -51.42 24.66
CA ASP A 208 49.21 -51.82 25.71
C ASP A 208 49.71 -53.02 26.53
N LEU A 209 50.62 -53.82 25.93
CA LEU A 209 51.22 -55.02 26.51
C LEU A 209 52.72 -55.10 26.19
N TYR A 210 53.51 -55.32 27.23
CA TYR A 210 54.85 -55.88 27.13
C TYR A 210 54.96 -57.06 28.10
N ILE A 211 55.40 -58.21 27.61
CA ILE A 211 55.56 -59.44 28.41
C ILE A 211 57.03 -59.84 28.38
N ASP A 212 57.59 -60.10 29.55
CA ASP A 212 58.86 -60.79 29.75
C ASP A 212 58.61 -61.97 30.69
N ALA A 213 58.71 -63.19 30.17
CA ALA A 213 58.44 -64.39 30.93
C ALA A 213 59.41 -65.52 30.55
N ILE A 214 59.61 -66.49 31.44
CA ILE A 214 60.53 -67.61 31.23
C ILE A 214 59.83 -68.92 31.54
N LYS A 215 59.99 -69.93 30.67
CA LYS A 215 59.54 -71.30 30.89
C LYS A 215 60.66 -72.27 30.51
N GLY A 216 61.27 -72.92 31.50
CA GLY A 216 62.50 -73.68 31.31
C GLY A 216 63.63 -72.80 30.73
N ASN A 217 64.21 -73.19 29.59
CA ASN A 217 65.24 -72.41 28.88
C ASN A 217 64.68 -71.42 27.85
N ARG A 218 63.35 -71.33 27.66
CA ARG A 218 62.73 -70.41 26.71
C ARG A 218 62.40 -69.08 27.39
N ARG A 219 63.03 -68.00 26.91
CA ARG A 219 62.62 -66.63 27.22
C ARG A 219 61.53 -66.22 26.24
N LEU A 220 60.48 -65.60 26.76
CA LEU A 220 59.37 -65.08 26.01
C LEU A 220 59.32 -63.58 26.18
N LYS A 221 59.54 -62.86 25.07
CA LYS A 221 59.45 -61.41 25.00
C LYS A 221 58.36 -61.04 24.00
N VAL A 222 57.29 -60.41 24.49
CA VAL A 222 56.14 -60.06 23.65
C VAL A 222 55.88 -58.56 23.70
N ILE A 223 55.58 -57.98 22.56
CA ILE A 223 55.04 -56.62 22.44
C ILE A 223 53.64 -56.73 21.85
N GLY A 224 52.66 -56.06 22.43
CA GLY A 224 51.29 -56.22 21.99
C GLY A 224 50.34 -55.05 22.18
N GLU A 225 49.22 -55.15 21.46
CA GLU A 225 48.06 -54.27 21.58
C GLU A 225 46.83 -55.04 22.06
N ILE A 226 46.02 -54.40 22.90
CA ILE A 226 44.73 -54.90 23.37
C ILE A 226 43.64 -54.11 22.66
N LYS A 227 42.67 -54.81 22.05
CA LYS A 227 41.57 -54.15 21.33
C LYS A 227 40.25 -54.83 21.59
N GLN A 228 39.23 -54.05 21.98
CA GLN A 228 37.87 -54.57 22.12
C GLN A 228 37.35 -55.23 20.84
N THR A 229 37.60 -54.58 19.70
CA THR A 229 37.31 -55.13 18.37
C THR A 229 38.53 -54.96 17.47
N ILE A 230 39.00 -56.05 16.87
CA ILE A 230 40.06 -56.05 15.86
C ILE A 230 39.46 -56.01 14.44
N THR A 231 40.14 -55.32 13.53
CA THR A 231 39.79 -55.17 12.11
C THR A 231 41.07 -55.25 11.28
N PRO A 232 41.00 -55.51 9.95
CA PRO A 232 42.21 -55.58 9.12
C PRO A 232 43.06 -54.30 9.17
N LYS A 233 42.41 -53.12 9.28
CA LYS A 233 43.10 -51.83 9.44
C LYS A 233 43.89 -51.74 10.76
N LYS A 234 43.36 -52.29 11.85
CA LYS A 234 44.06 -52.29 13.15
C LYS A 234 45.30 -53.18 13.14
N VAL A 235 45.22 -54.33 12.47
CA VAL A 235 46.40 -55.20 12.27
C VAL A 235 47.48 -54.47 11.47
N GLU A 236 47.10 -53.80 10.37
CA GLU A 236 48.03 -53.02 9.56
C GLU A 236 48.70 -51.90 10.39
N ASN A 237 47.90 -51.13 11.13
CA ASN A 237 48.41 -50.04 11.94
C ASN A 237 49.37 -50.53 13.03
N PHE A 238 49.08 -51.68 13.65
CA PHE A 238 49.99 -52.27 14.64
C PHE A 238 51.28 -52.76 13.98
N ALA A 239 51.22 -53.41 12.82
CA ALA A 239 52.41 -53.78 12.06
C ALA A 239 53.30 -52.57 11.74
N LEU A 240 52.70 -51.47 11.26
CA LEU A 240 53.41 -50.21 10.99
C LEU A 240 54.03 -49.57 12.24
N LYS A 241 53.46 -49.79 13.43
CA LYS A 241 54.10 -49.39 14.70
C LYS A 241 55.34 -50.23 14.99
N LEU A 242 55.23 -51.55 14.82
CA LEU A 242 56.32 -52.49 15.10
C LEU A 242 57.52 -52.30 14.15
N GLU A 243 57.27 -51.95 12.89
CA GLU A 243 58.34 -51.67 11.90
C GLU A 243 59.29 -50.54 12.34
N LYS A 244 58.81 -49.61 13.17
CA LYS A 244 59.58 -48.46 13.68
C LYS A 244 60.48 -48.80 14.87
N LEU A 245 60.35 -50.00 15.45
CA LEU A 245 61.15 -50.40 16.61
C LEU A 245 62.58 -50.76 16.21
N SER A 246 63.52 -50.27 17.03
CA SER A 246 64.94 -50.61 16.98
C SER A 246 65.18 -52.05 17.47
N MET A 247 64.44 -52.49 18.50
CA MET A 247 64.44 -53.87 18.99
C MET A 247 63.87 -54.82 17.91
N LYS A 248 64.54 -55.97 17.70
CA LYS A 248 64.10 -57.00 16.72
C LYS A 248 63.78 -58.36 17.33
N ASP A 249 64.22 -58.61 18.55
CA ASP A 249 64.01 -59.89 19.25
C ASP A 249 62.78 -59.81 20.16
N PHE A 250 61.59 -60.00 19.56
CA PHE A 250 60.30 -60.08 20.26
C PHE A 250 59.25 -60.78 19.39
N GLU A 251 58.20 -61.30 20.02
CA GLU A 251 56.99 -61.78 19.35
C GLU A 251 55.88 -60.70 19.41
N ALA A 252 55.16 -60.50 18.31
CA ALA A 252 54.13 -59.48 18.20
C ALA A 252 52.74 -60.05 18.52
N LEU A 253 52.01 -59.48 19.48
CA LEU A 253 50.73 -60.02 19.93
C LEU A 253 49.59 -59.00 19.83
N MET A 254 48.44 -59.39 19.31
CA MET A 254 47.20 -58.64 19.45
C MET A 254 46.17 -59.45 20.21
N VAL A 255 45.70 -58.89 21.33
CA VAL A 255 44.64 -59.49 22.14
C VAL A 255 43.32 -58.80 21.86
N PHE A 256 42.24 -59.57 21.65
CA PHE A 256 40.94 -59.01 21.30
C PHE A 256 39.74 -59.77 21.87
N LYS A 257 38.63 -59.05 22.06
CA LYS A 257 37.33 -59.63 22.47
C LYS A 257 36.33 -59.83 21.33
N ARG A 258 36.55 -59.20 20.18
CA ARG A 258 35.70 -59.34 18.99
C ARG A 258 36.52 -59.17 17.72
N ILE A 259 36.21 -59.97 16.70
CA ILE A 259 36.84 -59.90 15.38
C ILE A 259 35.82 -59.53 14.31
N LYS A 260 36.15 -58.54 13.47
CA LYS A 260 35.38 -58.20 12.26
C LYS A 260 36.17 -58.59 11.02
N LYS A 261 35.49 -59.13 10.00
CA LYS A 261 36.14 -59.65 8.77
C LYS A 261 37.22 -60.69 9.10
N LYS A 262 36.82 -61.75 9.82
CA LYS A 262 37.70 -62.78 10.41
C LYS A 262 38.81 -63.26 9.46
N ASN A 263 38.46 -63.72 8.25
CA ASN A 263 39.44 -64.25 7.31
C ASN A 263 40.51 -63.22 6.93
N SER A 264 40.10 -61.98 6.62
CA SER A 264 41.03 -60.89 6.26
C SER A 264 41.94 -60.46 7.42
N VAL A 265 41.43 -60.48 8.66
CA VAL A 265 42.25 -60.19 9.85
C VAL A 265 43.30 -61.28 10.05
N ILE A 266 42.90 -62.56 9.97
CA ILE A 266 43.81 -63.69 10.17
C ILE A 266 44.88 -63.73 9.07
N GLU A 267 44.48 -63.59 7.80
CA GLU A 267 45.39 -63.59 6.67
C GLU A 267 46.43 -62.47 6.79
N LYS A 268 45.98 -61.25 7.12
CA LYS A 268 46.88 -60.11 7.30
C LYS A 268 47.80 -60.27 8.49
N ALA A 269 47.30 -60.74 9.63
CA ALA A 269 48.12 -60.99 10.82
C ALA A 269 49.19 -62.04 10.54
N LYS A 270 48.84 -63.09 9.77
CA LYS A 270 49.79 -64.10 9.31
C LYS A 270 50.90 -63.50 8.44
N ILE A 271 50.55 -62.67 7.46
CA ILE A 271 51.52 -61.98 6.58
C ILE A 271 52.46 -61.11 7.40
N LYS A 272 51.93 -60.37 8.39
CA LYS A 272 52.70 -59.45 9.23
C LYS A 272 53.38 -60.13 10.43
N LYS A 273 53.27 -61.46 10.57
CA LYS A 273 53.80 -62.25 11.69
C LYS A 273 53.33 -61.74 13.06
N ILE A 274 52.05 -61.39 13.14
CA ILE A 274 51.38 -60.93 14.37
C ILE A 274 50.49 -62.05 14.88
N TYR A 275 50.69 -62.44 16.12
CA TYR A 275 49.89 -63.43 16.80
C TYR A 275 48.57 -62.82 17.27
N LEU A 276 47.51 -63.62 17.15
CA LEU A 276 46.15 -63.20 17.46
C LEU A 276 45.62 -64.04 18.62
N LEU A 277 45.31 -63.37 19.73
CA LEU A 277 44.79 -64.02 20.92
C LEU A 277 43.39 -63.50 21.25
N TYR A 278 42.45 -64.43 21.30
CA TYR A 278 41.06 -64.12 21.60
C TYR A 278 40.79 -64.28 23.09
N HIS A 279 40.38 -63.20 23.75
CA HIS A 279 40.00 -63.22 25.17
C HIS A 279 38.52 -63.55 25.29
N LEU A 280 38.22 -64.77 25.75
CA LEU A 280 36.85 -65.27 25.93
C LEU A 280 36.18 -64.72 27.21
N GLY A 281 36.98 -64.31 28.19
CA GLY A 281 36.54 -63.92 29.53
C GLY A 281 37.52 -64.47 30.58
N ASP A 282 37.62 -63.79 31.73
CA ASP A 282 38.48 -64.18 32.85
C ASP A 282 39.93 -64.49 32.41
N ASP A 283 40.40 -65.70 32.70
CA ASP A 283 41.76 -66.18 32.38
C ASP A 283 41.78 -67.04 31.09
N VAL A 284 40.71 -67.02 30.29
CA VAL A 284 40.57 -67.91 29.12
C VAL A 284 40.94 -67.19 27.83
N PHE A 285 41.96 -67.75 27.15
CA PHE A 285 42.48 -67.24 25.89
C PHE A 285 42.52 -68.33 24.82
N VAL A 286 42.17 -67.98 23.59
CA VAL A 286 42.21 -68.88 22.43
C VAL A 286 43.09 -68.29 21.34
N SER A 287 44.11 -69.03 20.92
CA SER A 287 44.96 -68.66 19.78
C SER A 287 44.20 -68.81 18.47
N TYR A 288 44.20 -67.77 17.63
CA TYR A 288 43.63 -67.79 16.28
C TYR A 288 44.65 -68.14 15.18
N LYS A 289 45.87 -68.58 15.58
CA LYS A 289 46.92 -69.29 14.82
C LYS A 289 48.16 -68.48 14.41
N LEU A 290 49.34 -68.95 14.87
CA LEU A 290 50.64 -69.01 14.18
C LEU A 290 51.64 -69.86 15.00
N GLY A 291 51.37 -71.16 15.23
CA GLY A 291 52.11 -71.89 16.27
C GLY A 291 51.73 -71.40 17.67
N ASP A 292 52.10 -72.18 18.69
CA ASP A 292 51.83 -71.80 20.07
C ASP A 292 52.84 -70.72 20.49
N LEU A 293 52.36 -69.47 20.65
CA LEU A 293 53.13 -68.38 21.28
C LEU A 293 53.61 -68.79 22.69
N PHE A 294 52.94 -69.79 23.28
CA PHE A 294 52.99 -70.18 24.68
C PHE A 294 52.86 -71.70 24.89
#